data_AF-A0A0S3U783-F1
#
_entry.id   AF-A0A0S3U783-F1
#
_cell.length_a   1.000
_cell.length_b   1.000
_cell.length_c   1.000
_cell.angle_alpha   90.00
_cell.angle_beta   90.00
_cell.angle_gamma   90.00
#
_symmetry.space_group_name_H-M   'P 1'
#
loop_
_entity.id
_entity.type
_entity.pdbx_description
1 polymer ?
#
loop_
_entity_poly.entity_id
_entity_poly.type
_entity_poly.pdbx_seq_one_letter_code
_entity_poly.pdbx_strand_id
1 'polypeptide(L)' 'MSATELFPALRNLPRDEKLKVIEFLEEELKSEEDQELLQLLQPGRTYEVWSPMTTHEAAQQLAELLEKDQQDE' A
#
# COMPACT_ATOMS: atom_id res chain seq x y z
N MET A 1 -14.18 -1.61 -21.60
CA MET A 1 -13.34 -0.52 -22.14
C MET A 1 -11.89 -0.89 -21.89
N SER A 2 -11.02 -0.50 -22.79
CA SER A 2 -9.58 -0.68 -22.70
C SER A 2 -8.90 0.66 -22.40
N ALA A 3 -7.72 0.62 -21.76
CA ALA A 3 -6.97 1.84 -21.45
C ALA A 3 -6.66 2.67 -22.70
N THR A 4 -6.44 2.02 -23.84
CA THR A 4 -6.17 2.67 -25.13
C THR A 4 -7.35 3.48 -25.66
N GLU A 5 -8.59 3.11 -25.33
CA GLU A 5 -9.80 3.88 -25.67
C GLU A 5 -9.94 5.14 -24.81
N LEU A 6 -9.34 5.18 -23.62
CA LEU A 6 -9.41 6.30 -22.67
C LEU A 6 -8.30 7.35 -22.87
N PHE A 7 -7.16 6.95 -23.43
CA PHE A 7 -6.00 7.83 -23.62
C PHE A 7 -6.29 9.15 -24.37
N PRO A 8 -7.13 9.18 -25.43
CA PRO A 8 -7.46 10.44 -26.09
C PRO A 8 -8.16 11.43 -25.14
N ALA A 9 -9.09 10.94 -24.31
CA ALA A 9 -9.81 11.77 -23.35
C ALA A 9 -8.87 12.25 -22.23
N LEU A 10 -8.05 11.35 -21.67
CA LEU A 10 -7.09 11.67 -20.61
C LEU A 10 -6.03 12.67 -21.06
N ARG A 11 -5.58 12.63 -22.33
CA ARG A 11 -4.61 13.59 -22.86
C ARG A 11 -5.15 15.02 -22.88
N ASN A 12 -6.44 15.20 -23.14
CA ASN A 12 -7.10 16.50 -23.25
C ASN A 12 -7.38 17.16 -21.90
N LEU A 13 -7.25 16.43 -20.79
CA LEU A 13 -7.44 17.00 -19.45
C LEU A 13 -6.34 18.01 -19.09
N PRO A 14 -6.67 19.07 -18.34
CA PRO A 14 -5.67 19.93 -17.71
C PRO A 14 -4.89 19.16 -16.62
N ARG A 15 -3.75 19.72 -16.20
CA ARG A 15 -2.78 19.03 -15.32
C ARG A 15 -3.39 18.62 -13.97
N ASP A 16 -4.19 19.49 -13.38
CA ASP A 16 -4.91 19.27 -12.13
C ASP A 16 -5.92 18.12 -12.23
N GLU A 17 -6.72 18.08 -13.29
CA GLU A 17 -7.68 16.98 -13.51
C GLU A 17 -6.96 15.64 -13.79
N LYS A 18 -5.80 15.67 -14.45
CA LYS A 18 -4.97 14.46 -14.61
C LYS A 18 -4.50 13.91 -13.27
N LEU A 19 -4.12 14.78 -12.33
CA LEU A 19 -3.69 14.37 -10.99
C LEU A 19 -4.86 13.75 -10.22
N LYS A 20 -6.06 14.33 -10.29
CA LYS A 20 -7.26 13.72 -9.68
C LYS A 20 -7.58 12.34 -10.22
N VAL A 21 -7.41 12.12 -11.53
CA VAL A 21 -7.59 10.78 -12.13
C VAL A 21 -6.56 9.80 -11.59
N ILE A 22 -5.31 10.22 -11.40
CA ILE A 22 -4.27 9.36 -10.80
C ILE A 22 -4.64 9.01 -9.35
N GLU A 23 -5.02 10.00 -8.55
CA GLU A 23 -5.44 9.79 -7.15
C GLU A 23 -6.62 8.82 -7.06
N PHE A 24 -7.64 9.01 -7.90
CA PHE A 24 -8.80 8.12 -7.99
C PHE A 24 -8.38 6.68 -8.33
N LEU A 25 -7.53 6.50 -9.35
CA LEU A 25 -7.07 5.17 -9.74
C LEU A 25 -6.17 4.53 -8.67
N GLU A 26 -5.35 5.31 -7.99
CA GLU A 26 -4.51 4.84 -6.88
C GLU A 26 -5.37 4.36 -5.70
N GLU A 27 -6.45 5.06 -5.37
CA GLU A 27 -7.41 4.64 -4.35
C GLU A 27 -8.16 3.35 -4.74
N GLU A 28 -8.61 3.24 -6.01
CA GLU A 28 -9.23 2.00 -6.50
C GLU A 28 -8.26 0.81 -6.42
N LEU A 29 -7.01 0.99 -6.87
CA LEU A 29 -6.00 -0.07 -6.84
C LEU A 29 -5.68 -0.54 -5.41
N LYS A 30 -5.56 0.38 -4.45
CA LYS A 30 -5.38 0.02 -3.04
C LYS A 30 -6.56 -0.77 -2.49
N SER A 31 -7.78 -0.34 -2.82
CA SER A 31 -9.00 -1.04 -2.39
C SER A 31 -9.11 -2.43 -3.03
N GLU A 32 -8.70 -2.60 -4.28
CA GLU A 32 -8.66 -3.91 -4.94
C GLU A 32 -7.59 -4.81 -4.33
N GLU A 33 -6.38 -4.30 -4.08
CA GLU A 33 -5.32 -5.04 -3.39
C GLU A 33 -5.74 -5.49 -1.99
N ASP A 34 -6.37 -4.61 -1.21
CA ASP A 34 -6.89 -4.95 0.12
C ASP A 34 -8.01 -6.00 0.05
N GLN A 35 -8.90 -5.91 -0.95
CA GLN A 35 -9.94 -6.91 -1.16
C GLN A 35 -9.39 -8.25 -1.66
N GLU A 36 -8.40 -8.24 -2.54
CA GLU A 36 -7.70 -9.44 -3.00
C GLU A 36 -6.92 -10.09 -1.86
N LEU A 37 -6.21 -9.32 -1.04
CA LEU A 37 -5.57 -9.77 0.19
C LEU A 37 -6.60 -10.42 1.12
N LEU A 38 -7.72 -9.76 1.40
CA LEU A 38 -8.79 -10.31 2.24
C LEU A 38 -9.40 -11.59 1.66
N GLN A 39 -9.46 -11.74 0.33
CA GLN A 39 -9.92 -12.98 -0.32
C GLN A 39 -8.84 -14.08 -0.33
N LEU A 40 -7.56 -13.72 -0.36
CA LEU A 40 -6.41 -14.63 -0.35
C LEU A 40 -6.10 -15.19 1.05
N LEU A 41 -6.46 -14.47 2.10
CA LEU A 41 -6.21 -14.84 3.49
C LEU A 41 -7.18 -15.94 3.95
N GLN A 42 -6.69 -17.18 3.99
CA GLN A 42 -7.44 -18.32 4.48
C GLN A 42 -7.27 -18.51 5.99
N PRO A 43 -8.33 -18.92 6.72
CA PRO A 43 -8.24 -19.19 8.15
C PRO A 43 -7.15 -20.21 8.48
N GLY A 44 -6.24 -19.87 9.41
CA GLY A 44 -5.18 -20.78 9.86
C GLY A 44 -3.95 -20.86 8.97
N ARG A 45 -3.85 -20.05 7.91
CA ARG A 45 -2.64 -19.92 7.09
C ARG A 45 -1.76 -18.78 7.60
N THR A 46 -0.47 -19.06 7.74
CA THR A 46 0.56 -18.04 7.99
C THR A 46 1.03 -17.50 6.65
N TYR A 47 0.96 -16.17 6.48
CA TYR A 47 1.45 -15.47 5.30
C TYR A 47 2.73 -14.72 5.66
N GLU A 48 3.72 -14.78 4.77
CA GLU A 48 4.91 -13.96 4.91
C GLU A 48 4.51 -12.52 4.64
N VAL A 49 4.52 -11.68 5.68
CA VAL A 49 4.23 -10.26 5.55
C VAL A 49 5.43 -9.62 4.88
N TRP A 50 5.29 -9.20 3.63
CA TRP A 50 6.29 -8.39 2.94
C TRP A 50 6.23 -6.96 3.49
N SER A 51 6.73 -6.77 4.71
CA SER A 51 7.05 -5.45 5.22
C SER A 51 8.39 -5.01 4.61
N PRO A 52 8.55 -3.74 4.21
CA PRO A 52 9.85 -3.19 3.84
C PRO A 52 10.95 -3.40 4.91
N MET A 53 10.56 -3.78 6.12
CA MET A 53 11.43 -4.06 7.26
C MET A 53 11.55 -5.56 7.61
N THR A 54 11.31 -6.50 6.70
CA THR A 54 11.58 -7.94 6.95
C THR A 54 13.08 -8.30 6.96
N THR A 55 13.93 -7.41 7.45
CA THR A 55 15.26 -7.77 7.94
C THR A 55 15.17 -8.01 9.45
N HIS A 56 15.98 -8.94 9.97
CA HIS A 56 16.18 -9.18 11.41
C HIS A 56 16.31 -7.88 12.24
N GLU A 57 16.72 -6.82 11.58
CA GLU A 57 16.75 -5.43 11.99
C GLU A 57 15.44 -4.88 12.59
N ALA A 58 14.24 -5.28 12.14
CA ALA A 58 12.98 -4.78 12.71
C ALA A 58 12.76 -5.21 14.17
N ALA A 59 13.10 -6.46 14.50
CA ALA A 59 13.01 -6.96 15.86
C ALA A 59 14.01 -6.22 16.78
N GLN A 60 15.20 -5.93 16.26
CA GLN A 60 16.22 -5.17 16.97
C GLN A 60 15.79 -3.70 17.17
N GLN A 61 15.29 -3.03 16.14
CA GLN A 61 14.79 -1.66 16.23
C GLN A 61 13.63 -1.53 17.21
N LEU A 62 12.70 -2.49 17.23
CA LEU A 62 11.61 -2.51 18.20
C LEU A 62 12.13 -2.67 19.63
N ALA A 63 13.10 -3.56 19.86
CA ALA A 63 13.72 -3.75 21.17
C ALA A 63 14.41 -2.47 21.65
N GLU A 64 15.18 -1.81 20.78
CA GLU A 64 15.86 -0.54 21.09
C GLU A 64 14.87 0.58 21.44
N LEU A 65 13.74 0.67 20.73
CA LEU A 65 12.69 1.66 21.03
C LEU A 65 12.00 1.39 22.37
N LEU A 66 11.74 0.13 22.70
CA LEU A 66 11.12 -0.25 23.98
C LEU A 66 12.04 0.00 25.17
N GLU A 67 13.35 -0.27 25.02
CA GLU A 67 14.33 0.05 26.06
C GLU A 67 14.44 1.56 26.29
N LYS A 68 14.38 2.35 25.21
CA LYS A 68 14.39 3.81 25.30
C LYS A 68 13.14 4.35 26.02
N ASP A 69 11.96 3.84 25.68
CA ASP A 69 10.71 4.22 26.33
C ASP A 69 10.71 3.92 27.84
N GLN A 70 11.30 2.79 28.24
CA GLN A 70 11.47 2.43 29.66
C GLN A 70 12.52 3.27 30.41
N GLN A 71 13.43 3.93 29.71
CA GLN A 71 14.45 4.80 30.30
C GLN A 71 14.01 6.27 30.38
N ASP A 72 13.01 6.64 29.58
CA ASP A 72 12.42 7.99 29.54
C ASP A 72 11.23 8.16 30.54
N GLU A 73 10.87 7.11 31.32
CA GLU A 73 10.04 7.15 32.55
C GLU A 73 10.89 7.31 33.83
#